data_AF-A2BUX9-F1
#
_entry.id   AF-A2BUX9-F1
#
_cell.length_a   1.000
_cell.length_b   1.000
_cell.length_c   1.000
_cell.angle_alpha   90.00
_cell.angle_beta   90.00
_cell.angle_gamma   90.00
#
_symmetry.space_group_name_H-M   'P 1'
#
loop_
_entity.id
_entity.type
_entity.pdbx_description
1 polymer ?
#
loop_
_entity_poly.entity_id
_entity_poly.type
_entity_poly.pdbx_seq_one_letter_code
_entity_poly.pdbx_strand_id
1 'polypeptide(L)' 'MKILLVPFLLFAFISPSKAVTTKMFKVLDTCARYRLKEIDAKAAVEKLKLESNNFSELGLRNIVSKYCSVFTPNQKIEF' A
#
# COMPACT_ATOMS: atom_id res chain seq x y z
N MET A 1 11.11 1.04 43.07
CA MET A 1 10.93 0.45 41.73
C MET A 1 9.45 0.28 41.44
N LYS A 2 8.79 1.19 40.71
CA LYS A 2 7.37 0.98 40.34
C LYS A 2 6.83 1.78 39.14
N ILE A 3 7.66 2.51 38.38
CA ILE A 3 7.14 3.52 37.42
C ILE A 3 7.58 3.26 35.97
N LEU A 4 8.15 2.10 35.64
CA LEU A 4 8.64 1.81 34.28
C LEU A 4 7.65 1.08 33.36
N LEU A 5 6.40 0.81 33.78
CA LEU A 5 5.43 0.04 32.99
C LEU A 5 4.39 0.87 32.23
N VAL A 6 4.29 2.17 32.51
CA VAL A 6 3.28 3.05 31.90
C VAL A 6 3.48 3.26 30.38
N PRO A 7 4.68 3.48 29.84
CA PRO A 7 4.82 3.72 28.39
C PRO A 7 4.62 2.44 27.56
N PHE A 8 4.82 1.25 28.13
CA PHE A 8 4.63 -0.02 27.43
C PHE A 8 3.15 -0.32 27.14
N LEU A 9 2.24 0.08 28.04
CA LEU A 9 0.81 -0.09 27.87
C LEU A 9 0.22 0.82 26.79
N LEU A 10 0.79 2.01 26.56
CA LEU A 10 0.27 2.97 25.57
C LEU A 10 0.47 2.51 24.11
N PHE A 11 1.50 1.72 23.83
CA PHE A 11 1.70 1.12 22.50
C PHE A 11 0.73 -0.04 22.21
N ALA A 12 0.22 -0.71 23.25
CA ALA A 12 -0.74 -1.81 23.11
C ALA A 12 -2.15 -1.35 22.70
N PHE A 13 -2.44 -0.04 22.79
CA PHE A 13 -3.74 0.54 22.42
C PHE A 13 -3.82 1.07 20.99
N ILE A 14 -2.82 0.81 20.12
CA ILE A 14 -3.06 0.97 18.69
C ILE A 14 -4.06 -0.11 18.30
N SER A 15 -5.34 0.28 18.24
CA SER A 15 -6.41 -0.64 17.88
C SER A 15 -6.04 -1.31 16.56
N PRO A 16 -6.21 -2.63 16.42
CA PRO A 16 -5.90 -3.35 15.18
C PRO A 16 -6.60 -2.71 13.98
N SER A 17 -7.77 -2.09 14.20
CA SER A 17 -8.47 -1.26 13.22
C SER A 17 -7.64 -0.09 12.67
N LYS A 18 -6.90 0.65 13.50
CA LYS A 18 -6.02 1.75 13.06
C LYS A 18 -4.78 1.24 12.31
N ALA A 19 -4.26 0.08 12.69
CA ALA A 19 -3.15 -0.54 11.98
C ALA A 19 -3.58 -1.02 10.58
N VAL A 20 -4.78 -1.61 10.45
CA VAL A 20 -5.33 -2.04 9.16
C VAL A 20 -5.66 -0.85 8.27
N THR A 21 -6.25 0.23 8.78
CA THR A 21 -6.58 1.41 7.98
C THR A 21 -5.33 2.09 7.42
N THR A 22 -4.27 2.25 8.21
CA THR A 22 -3.02 2.86 7.73
C THR A 22 -2.34 2.04 6.63
N LYS A 23 -2.44 0.70 6.67
CA LYS A 23 -1.95 -0.18 5.59
C LYS A 23 -2.82 -0.05 4.34
N MET A 24 -4.14 -0.01 4.49
CA MET A 24 -5.07 0.14 3.38
C MET A 24 -4.92 1.51 2.69
N PHE A 25 -4.75 2.60 3.45
CA PHE A 25 -4.47 3.92 2.89
C PHE A 25 -3.16 3.94 2.10
N LYS A 26 -2.10 3.26 2.57
CA LYS A 26 -0.84 3.16 1.81
C LYS A 26 -1.01 2.44 0.48
N VAL A 27 -1.84 1.39 0.44
CA VAL A 27 -2.16 0.67 -0.80
C VAL A 27 -2.90 1.60 -1.76
N LEU A 28 -3.94 2.29 -1.28
CA LEU A 28 -4.73 3.23 -2.09
C LEU A 28 -3.88 4.40 -2.63
N ASP A 29 -3.07 5.03 -1.78
CA ASP A 29 -2.16 6.11 -2.16
C ASP A 29 -1.15 5.63 -3.22
N THR A 30 -0.52 4.48 -3.01
CA THR A 30 0.46 3.94 -3.98
C THR A 30 -0.20 3.65 -5.33
N CYS A 31 -1.39 3.03 -5.32
CA CYS A 31 -2.15 2.74 -6.54
C CYS A 31 -2.60 4.02 -7.27
N ALA A 32 -3.02 5.06 -6.54
CA ALA A 32 -3.40 6.34 -7.13
C ALA A 32 -2.21 7.03 -7.81
N ARG A 33 -1.07 7.14 -7.11
CA ARG A 33 0.16 7.75 -7.67
C ARG A 33 0.68 7.00 -8.89
N TYR A 34 0.59 5.67 -8.89
CA TYR A 34 0.95 4.86 -10.06
C TYR A 34 0.06 5.20 -11.27
N ARG A 35 -1.26 5.34 -11.08
CA ARG A 35 -2.19 5.71 -12.16
C ARG A 35 -1.98 7.12 -12.69
N LEU A 36 -1.66 8.06 -11.81
CA LEU A 36 -1.28 9.43 -12.17
C LEU A 36 0.12 9.51 -12.80
N LYS A 37 0.82 8.38 -12.95
CA LYS A 37 2.18 8.28 -13.49
C LYS A 37 3.22 9.08 -12.69
N GLU A 38 2.94 9.36 -11.42
CA GLU A 38 3.89 9.98 -10.50
C GLU A 38 4.99 9.00 -10.04
N ILE A 39 4.67 7.70 -10.06
CA ILE A 39 5.63 6.63 -9.77
C ILE A 39 5.59 5.57 -10.87
N ASP A 40 6.72 4.92 -11.13
CA ASP A 40 6.81 3.83 -12.08
C ASP A 40 6.33 2.49 -11.49
N ALA A 41 6.21 1.46 -12.34
CA ALA A 41 5.76 0.15 -11.93
C ALA A 41 6.71 -0.52 -10.93
N LYS A 42 8.01 -0.25 -11.03
CA LYS A 42 9.03 -0.83 -10.13
C LYS A 42 8.88 -0.28 -8.71
N ALA A 43 8.77 1.03 -8.57
CA ALA A 43 8.55 1.70 -7.28
C ALA A 43 7.19 1.32 -6.68
N ALA A 44 6.16 1.17 -7.51
CA ALA A 44 4.85 0.72 -7.05
C ALA A 44 4.92 -0.72 -6.50
N VAL A 45 5.57 -1.64 -7.21
CA VAL A 45 5.80 -3.03 -6.74
C VAL A 45 6.53 -3.07 -5.42
N GLU A 46 7.60 -2.28 -5.25
CA GLU A 46 8.40 -2.24 -4.03
C GLU A 46 7.57 -1.72 -2.84
N LYS A 47 6.83 -0.62 -3.03
CA LYS A 47 5.96 -0.04 -1.99
C LYS A 47 4.80 -0.96 -1.61
N LEU A 48 4.23 -1.67 -2.58
CA LEU A 48 3.16 -2.64 -2.38
C LEU A 48 3.68 -4.00 -1.88
N LYS A 49 5.00 -4.20 -1.85
CA LYS A 49 5.67 -5.46 -1.49
C LYS A 49 5.15 -6.65 -2.30
N LEU A 50 4.94 -6.44 -3.60
CA LEU A 50 4.48 -7.49 -4.52
C LEU A 50 5.66 -8.38 -4.93
N GLU A 51 5.41 -9.69 -4.99
CA GLU A 51 6.38 -10.64 -5.53
C GLU A 51 6.61 -10.36 -7.02
N SER A 52 7.85 -9.98 -7.36
CA SER A 52 8.16 -9.48 -8.69
C SER A 52 9.43 -10.06 -9.31
N ASN A 53 9.94 -11.15 -8.75
CA ASN A 53 11.20 -11.75 -9.19
C ASN A 53 11.17 -12.05 -10.70
N ASN A 54 12.11 -11.46 -11.44
CA ASN A 54 12.34 -11.65 -12.87
C ASN A 54 11.26 -11.13 -13.85
N PHE A 55 10.35 -10.24 -13.43
CA PHE A 55 9.44 -9.63 -14.40
C PHE A 55 10.14 -8.59 -15.28
N SER A 56 9.83 -8.62 -16.58
CA SER A 56 10.08 -7.50 -17.48
C SER A 56 9.25 -6.28 -17.05
N GLU A 57 9.60 -5.09 -17.57
CA GLU A 57 8.84 -3.87 -17.26
C GLU A 57 7.34 -4.01 -17.54
N LEU A 58 6.98 -4.69 -18.63
CA LEU A 58 5.59 -4.98 -18.98
C LEU A 58 4.93 -5.93 -17.96
N GLY A 59 5.68 -6.92 -17.46
CA GLY A 59 5.22 -7.80 -16.38
C GLY A 59 4.94 -7.04 -15.08
N LEU A 60 5.82 -6.11 -14.70
CA LEU A 60 5.62 -5.25 -13.53
C LEU A 60 4.38 -4.38 -13.70
N ARG A 61 4.18 -3.76 -14.87
CA ARG A 61 2.97 -2.95 -15.15
C ARG A 61 1.70 -3.76 -15.02
N ASN A 62 1.69 -4.99 -15.56
CA ASN A 62 0.54 -5.88 -15.50
C ASN A 62 0.19 -6.29 -14.06
N ILE A 63 1.20 -6.61 -13.24
CA ILE A 63 0.98 -7.03 -11.86
C ILE A 63 0.43 -5.88 -11.01
N VAL A 64 1.00 -4.68 -11.14
CA VAL A 64 0.52 -3.49 -10.42
C VAL A 64 -0.88 -3.11 -10.87
N SER A 65 -1.15 -3.15 -12.18
CA SER A 65 -2.47 -2.85 -12.72
C SER A 65 -3.53 -3.81 -12.20
N LYS A 66 -3.26 -5.12 -12.23
CA LYS A 66 -4.17 -6.16 -11.72
C LYS A 66 -4.38 -6.05 -10.21
N TYR A 67 -3.33 -5.73 -9.45
CA TYR A 67 -3.45 -5.53 -8.02
C TYR A 67 -4.30 -4.29 -7.70
N CYS A 68 -3.99 -3.15 -8.32
CA CYS A 68 -4.69 -1.90 -8.07
C CYS A 68 -6.15 -1.89 -8.55
N SER A 69 -6.52 -2.69 -9.56
CA SER A 69 -7.90 -2.78 -10.03
C SER A 69 -8.88 -3.31 -8.97
N VAL A 70 -8.40 -4.07 -7.97
CA VAL A 70 -9.24 -4.57 -6.87
C VAL A 70 -9.70 -3.43 -5.96
N PHE A 71 -8.82 -2.47 -5.70
CA PHE A 71 -9.05 -1.37 -4.74
C PHE A 71 -9.71 -0.15 -5.37
N THR A 72 -9.59 -0.05 -6.69
CA THR A 72 -10.13 1.05 -7.47
C THR A 72 -10.77 0.44 -8.71
N PRO A 73 -11.91 -0.24 -8.55
CA PRO A 73 -12.66 -0.79 -9.67
C PRO A 73 -12.90 0.32 -10.66
N ASN A 74 -12.71 -0.02 -11.94
CA ASN A 74 -12.64 0.87 -13.08
C ASN A 74 -13.91 1.75 -13.21
N GLN A 75 -14.01 2.79 -12.38
CA GLN A 75 -14.84 3.93 -12.66
C GLN A 75 -14.14 4.59 -13.84
N LYS A 76 -14.86 4.78 -14.95
CA LYS A 76 -14.45 5.68 -16.01
C LYS A 76 -14.28 7.08 -15.38
N ILE A 77 -13.12 7.36 -14.81
CA ILE A 77 -12.79 8.70 -14.34
C ILE A 77 -12.29 9.40 -15.61
N GLU A 78 -13.24 10.00 -16.32
CA GLU A 78 -12.94 11.04 -17.30
C GLU A 78 -12.31 12.20 -16.52
N PHE A 79 -11.07 12.54 -16.85
CA PHE A 79 -10.41 13.76 -16.40
C PHE A 79 -10.72 14.88 -17.38
#